data_AF-A0A7C5J6N5-F1
#
_entry.id   AF-A0A7C5J6N5-F1
#
_cell.length_a   1.000
_cell.length_b   1.000
_cell.length_c   1.000
_cell.angle_alpha   90.00
_cell.angle_beta   90.00
_cell.angle_gamma   90.00
#
_symmetry.space_group_name_H-M   'P 1'
#
loop_
_entity.id
_entity.type
_entity.pdbx_description
1 polymer ?
#
loop_
_entity_poly.entity_id
_entity_poly.type
_entity_poly.pdbx_seq_one_letter_code
_entity_poly.pdbx_strand_id
1 'polypeptide(L)'
;MSARLPLDEGIVLPAPRTFDPNPLGLPPVAPVPMKKGQRVFAAPPRMVRAAKLGTSFMLAMATFLAMEGNDYVVRVGFGEPYQVHPGYVVVPRPGRFRRGAIVIAGYRDQLHHGVVTGLRRDRVMVQYTDLGFRLGDQRLAHDRIGVLSGGLEPGAYAAYRADQEYRHVQLVSSGRHPDGKTVWLAIEHEGQIRLIDEAQLVSLPRPRFNPRPGSTVLAAWRGAMVRATVRELERPGLYTVKRPRAGAPLLVGPDMIMPVT
;
A
#
# COMPACT_ATOMS: atom_id res chain seq x y z
N MET A 1 2.93 7.85 -34.34
CA MET A 1 2.40 6.52 -34.71
C MET A 1 2.50 5.62 -33.48
N SER A 2 1.38 5.34 -32.80
CA SER A 2 1.37 4.54 -31.57
C SER A 2 1.01 3.10 -31.92
N ALA A 3 1.92 2.16 -31.66
CA ALA A 3 1.73 0.74 -31.93
C ALA A 3 0.72 0.15 -30.95
N ARG A 4 -0.49 -0.18 -31.42
CA ARG A 4 -1.42 -1.06 -30.71
C ARG A 4 -0.85 -2.48 -30.79
N LEU A 5 -0.49 -3.07 -29.65
CA LEU A 5 -0.27 -4.51 -29.60
C LEU A 5 -1.63 -5.20 -29.81
N PRO A 6 -1.72 -6.24 -30.66
CA PRO A 6 -2.95 -6.99 -30.81
C PRO A 6 -3.29 -7.74 -29.51
N LEU A 7 -4.57 -7.73 -29.14
CA LEU A 7 -5.10 -8.48 -28.01
C LEU A 7 -5.31 -9.93 -28.47
N ASP A 8 -4.74 -10.90 -27.75
CA ASP A 8 -5.04 -12.33 -27.99
C ASP A 8 -6.54 -12.62 -27.92
N GLU A 9 -7.00 -13.50 -28.80
CA GLU A 9 -8.38 -13.94 -28.95
C GLU A 9 -8.98 -14.42 -27.61
N GLY A 10 -10.12 -13.84 -27.24
CA GLY A 10 -10.95 -14.30 -26.12
C GLY A 10 -11.11 -13.32 -24.95
N ILE A 11 -10.36 -12.21 -24.90
CA ILE A 11 -10.66 -11.14 -23.93
C ILE A 11 -11.63 -10.16 -24.60
N VAL A 12 -12.91 -10.24 -24.25
CA VAL A 12 -13.88 -9.19 -24.56
C VAL A 12 -13.50 -7.98 -23.71
N LEU A 13 -12.92 -6.96 -24.34
CA LEU A 13 -12.73 -5.68 -23.69
C LEU A 13 -14.09 -5.09 -23.33
N PRO A 14 -14.20 -4.39 -22.19
CA PRO A 14 -15.44 -3.72 -21.85
C PRO A 14 -15.83 -2.75 -22.97
N ALA A 15 -17.13 -2.64 -23.24
CA ALA A 15 -17.66 -1.64 -24.17
C ALA A 15 -17.15 -0.23 -23.80
N PRO A 16 -17.01 0.69 -24.78
CA PRO A 16 -16.41 2.01 -24.57
C PRO A 16 -16.98 2.74 -23.35
N ARG A 17 -16.07 3.24 -22.49
CA ARG A 17 -16.24 4.10 -21.29
C ARG A 17 -17.66 4.18 -20.73
N THR A 18 -18.10 3.12 -20.07
CA THR A 18 -19.35 3.13 -19.28
C THR A 18 -19.28 3.98 -18.01
N PHE A 19 -18.09 4.44 -17.60
CA PHE A 19 -17.89 5.35 -16.47
C PHE A 19 -16.50 6.02 -16.53
N ASP A 20 -16.34 7.13 -15.80
CA ASP A 20 -15.07 7.87 -15.69
C ASP A 20 -14.01 7.03 -14.93
N PRO A 21 -12.85 6.71 -15.55
CA PRO A 21 -11.76 5.99 -14.88
C PRO A 21 -11.00 6.86 -13.85
N ASN A 22 -11.22 8.18 -13.81
CA ASN A 22 -10.62 9.13 -12.88
C ASN A 22 -11.62 10.08 -12.18
N PRO A 23 -12.57 9.55 -11.39
CA PRO A 23 -13.66 10.34 -10.82
C PRO A 23 -13.22 11.34 -9.72
N LEU A 24 -12.00 11.19 -9.18
CA LEU A 24 -11.43 12.20 -8.25
C LEU A 24 -10.65 13.29 -8.97
N GLY A 25 -10.54 13.25 -10.30
CA GLY A 25 -9.72 14.20 -11.07
C GLY A 25 -8.25 14.16 -10.63
N LEU A 26 -7.73 12.97 -10.32
CA LEU A 26 -6.35 12.81 -9.88
C LEU A 26 -5.39 13.39 -10.92
N PRO A 27 -4.26 13.98 -10.50
CA PRO A 27 -3.27 14.45 -11.45
C PRO A 27 -2.74 13.30 -12.32
N PRO A 28 -2.22 13.61 -13.51
CA PRO A 28 -1.61 12.61 -14.37
C PRO A 28 -0.49 11.86 -13.65
N VAL A 29 -0.57 10.53 -13.68
CA VAL A 29 0.46 9.62 -13.17
C VAL A 29 1.07 8.88 -14.34
N ALA A 30 2.40 8.90 -14.46
CA ALA A 30 3.09 8.13 -15.48
C ALA A 30 2.81 6.62 -15.26
N PRO A 31 2.21 5.92 -16.23
CA PRO A 31 1.95 4.50 -16.10
C PRO A 31 3.25 3.73 -15.92
N VAL A 32 3.29 2.83 -14.94
CA VAL A 32 4.37 1.87 -14.73
C VAL A 32 4.20 0.75 -15.77
N PRO A 33 5.24 0.43 -16.56
CA PRO A 33 5.18 -0.69 -17.49
C PRO A 33 4.88 -2.01 -16.78
N MET A 34 3.91 -2.77 -17.29
CA MET A 34 3.45 -4.04 -16.70
C MET A 34 3.30 -5.13 -17.76
N LYS A 35 3.47 -6.38 -17.33
CA LYS A 35 3.19 -7.57 -18.16
C LYS A 35 1.74 -7.97 -18.02
N LYS A 36 1.07 -8.36 -19.11
CA LYS A 36 -0.26 -8.99 -19.08
C LYS A 36 -0.25 -10.18 -18.11
N GLY A 37 -1.25 -10.26 -17.24
CA GLY A 37 -1.34 -11.26 -16.18
C GLY A 37 -0.62 -10.89 -14.88
N GLN A 38 0.13 -9.79 -14.83
CA GLN A 38 0.83 -9.34 -13.63
C GLN A 38 -0.17 -8.99 -12.51
N ARG A 39 0.18 -9.38 -11.28
CA ARG A 39 -0.59 -9.03 -10.09
C ARG A 39 -0.38 -7.57 -9.71
N VAL A 40 -1.48 -6.90 -9.40
CA VAL A 40 -1.53 -5.52 -8.90
C VAL A 40 -2.54 -5.43 -7.77
N PHE A 41 -2.63 -4.28 -7.11
CA PHE A 41 -3.71 -3.98 -6.18
C PHE A 41 -4.48 -2.76 -6.67
N ALA A 42 -5.81 -2.88 -6.77
CA ALA A 42 -6.67 -1.84 -7.33
C ALA A 42 -7.95 -1.71 -6.50
N ALA A 43 -8.49 -0.50 -6.44
CA ALA A 43 -9.82 -0.28 -5.87
C ALA A 43 -10.89 -0.98 -6.75
N PRO A 44 -11.81 -1.78 -6.18
CA PRO A 44 -12.91 -2.40 -6.91
C PRO A 44 -13.70 -1.40 -7.77
N PRO A 45 -14.25 -1.82 -8.93
CA PRO A 45 -14.88 -0.90 -9.88
C PRO A 45 -16.06 -0.13 -9.28
N ARG A 46 -16.83 -0.75 -8.38
CA ARG A 46 -17.92 -0.08 -7.66
C ARG A 46 -17.42 1.05 -6.75
N MET A 47 -16.27 0.86 -6.10
CA MET A 47 -15.67 1.89 -5.26
C MET A 47 -15.16 3.04 -6.12
N VAL A 48 -14.43 2.75 -7.21
CA VAL A 48 -13.95 3.77 -8.15
C VAL A 48 -15.11 4.60 -8.67
N ARG A 49 -16.16 3.98 -9.21
CA ARG A 49 -17.33 4.68 -9.76
C ARG A 49 -18.02 5.63 -8.78
N ALA A 50 -18.03 5.28 -7.50
CA ALA A 50 -18.69 6.05 -6.45
C ALA A 50 -17.71 7.00 -5.72
N ALA A 51 -16.45 7.05 -6.14
CA ALA A 51 -15.40 7.70 -5.38
C ALA A 51 -15.61 9.21 -5.28
N LYS A 52 -15.55 9.69 -4.05
CA LYS A 52 -15.44 11.11 -3.70
C LYS A 52 -14.40 11.24 -2.59
N LEU A 53 -13.85 12.43 -2.40
CA LEU A 53 -13.00 12.67 -1.22
C LEU A 53 -13.77 12.32 0.06
N GLY A 54 -13.12 11.61 0.99
CA GLY A 54 -13.73 11.11 2.22
C GLY A 54 -14.50 9.78 2.09
N THR A 55 -14.73 9.26 0.88
CA THR A 55 -15.28 7.89 0.72
C THR A 55 -14.22 6.84 1.04
N SER A 56 -14.63 5.61 1.32
CA SER A 56 -13.71 4.52 1.65
C SER A 56 -13.26 3.71 0.44
N PHE A 57 -11.95 3.50 0.32
CA PHE A 57 -11.32 2.54 -0.58
C PHE A 57 -10.67 1.39 0.18
N MET A 58 -10.70 0.24 -0.48
CA MET A 58 -9.92 -0.92 -0.12
C MET A 58 -9.23 -1.41 -1.39
N LEU A 59 -7.91 -1.57 -1.32
CA LEU A 59 -7.14 -2.07 -2.45
C LEU A 59 -7.22 -3.60 -2.49
N ALA A 60 -7.95 -4.10 -3.47
CA ALA A 60 -8.13 -5.52 -3.69
C ALA A 60 -7.08 -6.07 -4.67
N MET A 61 -6.74 -7.35 -4.52
CA MET A 61 -5.85 -8.03 -5.46
C MET A 61 -6.51 -8.10 -6.84
N ALA A 62 -5.77 -7.67 -7.86
CA ALA A 62 -6.22 -7.58 -9.24
C ALA A 62 -5.17 -8.10 -10.22
N THR A 63 -5.59 -8.26 -11.47
CA THR A 63 -4.75 -8.70 -12.58
C THR A 63 -4.73 -7.60 -13.63
N PHE A 64 -3.53 -7.17 -14.02
CA PHE A 64 -3.36 -6.29 -15.17
C PHE A 64 -3.58 -7.06 -16.47
N LEU A 65 -4.35 -6.49 -17.39
CA LEU A 65 -4.70 -7.13 -18.66
C LEU A 65 -4.09 -6.39 -19.86
N ALA A 66 -4.24 -5.06 -19.91
CA ALA A 66 -3.76 -4.24 -21.01
C ALA A 66 -3.71 -2.75 -20.62
N MET A 67 -3.09 -1.94 -21.48
CA MET A 67 -3.27 -0.48 -21.50
C MET A 67 -4.37 -0.12 -22.49
N GLU A 68 -5.20 0.86 -22.15
CA GLU A 68 -6.11 1.51 -23.10
C GLU A 68 -5.92 3.02 -23.03
N GLY A 69 -5.24 3.59 -24.03
CA GLY A 69 -4.75 4.96 -23.94
C GLY A 69 -3.76 5.10 -22.78
N ASN A 70 -4.08 5.97 -21.81
CA ASN A 70 -3.28 6.19 -20.61
C ASN A 70 -3.81 5.43 -19.38
N ASP A 71 -4.92 4.71 -19.52
CA ASP A 71 -5.57 3.98 -18.42
C ASP A 71 -5.15 2.51 -18.42
N TYR A 72 -5.18 1.90 -17.23
CA TYR A 72 -5.02 0.46 -17.10
C TYR A 72 -6.36 -0.24 -17.31
N VAL A 73 -6.32 -1.41 -17.94
CA VAL A 73 -7.43 -2.37 -17.90
C VAL A 73 -7.06 -3.45 -16.90
N VAL A 74 -7.82 -3.55 -15.81
CA VAL A 74 -7.58 -4.52 -14.73
C VAL A 74 -8.82 -5.37 -14.46
N ARG A 75 -8.60 -6.52 -13.82
CA ARG A 75 -9.65 -7.39 -13.30
C ARG A 75 -9.42 -7.69 -11.83
N VAL A 76 -10.35 -7.27 -10.98
CA VAL A 76 -10.35 -7.58 -9.53
C VAL A 76 -11.03 -8.92 -9.30
N GLY A 77 -10.34 -9.85 -8.65
CA GLY A 77 -10.82 -11.22 -8.43
C GLY A 77 -11.31 -11.89 -9.72
N PHE A 78 -12.56 -12.38 -9.70
CA PHE A 78 -13.27 -12.97 -10.85
C PHE A 78 -14.28 -12.02 -11.51
N GLY A 79 -14.24 -10.72 -11.18
CA GLY A 79 -15.16 -9.74 -11.76
C GLY A 79 -14.87 -9.42 -13.23
N GLU A 80 -15.65 -8.52 -13.79
CA GLU A 80 -15.44 -8.02 -15.16
C GLU A 80 -14.21 -7.11 -15.25
N PRO A 81 -13.45 -7.15 -16.37
CA PRO A 81 -12.42 -6.16 -16.67
C PRO A 81 -12.99 -4.73 -16.71
N TYR A 82 -12.21 -3.76 -16.22
CA TYR A 82 -12.58 -2.34 -16.30
C TYR A 82 -11.36 -1.44 -16.49
N GLN A 83 -11.57 -0.30 -17.13
CA GLN A 83 -10.59 0.78 -17.22
C GLN A 83 -10.48 1.49 -15.88
N VAL A 84 -9.25 1.81 -15.48
CA VAL A 84 -8.95 2.55 -14.26
C VAL A 84 -7.72 3.41 -14.44
N HIS A 85 -7.77 4.64 -13.94
CA HIS A 85 -6.62 5.54 -13.97
C HIS A 85 -5.46 4.95 -13.15
N PRO A 86 -4.20 5.03 -13.62
CA PRO A 86 -3.03 4.47 -12.93
C PRO A 86 -2.87 4.91 -11.48
N GLY A 87 -3.36 6.11 -11.14
CA GLY A 87 -3.31 6.65 -9.78
C GLY A 87 -4.11 5.86 -8.73
N TYR A 88 -4.97 4.92 -9.12
CA TYR A 88 -5.72 4.05 -8.21
C TYR A 88 -5.13 2.64 -8.08
N VAL A 89 -4.00 2.37 -8.74
CA VAL A 89 -3.41 1.04 -8.81
C VAL A 89 -2.02 1.06 -8.19
N VAL A 90 -1.83 0.21 -7.18
CA VAL A 90 -0.51 -0.07 -6.62
C VAL A 90 0.09 -1.25 -7.37
N VAL A 91 1.25 -1.02 -8.00
CA VAL A 91 2.00 -2.06 -8.70
C VAL A 91 3.11 -2.58 -7.77
N PRO A 92 3.03 -3.84 -7.32
CA PRO A 92 4.07 -4.45 -6.50
C PRO A 92 5.40 -4.44 -7.25
N ARG A 93 6.43 -3.87 -6.62
CA ARG A 93 7.77 -3.84 -7.20
C ARG A 93 8.47 -5.18 -7.00
N PRO A 94 9.02 -5.80 -8.05
CA PRO A 94 9.88 -6.96 -7.88
C PRO A 94 11.13 -6.54 -7.11
N GLY A 95 11.68 -7.45 -6.30
CA GLY A 95 12.87 -7.15 -5.53
C GLY A 95 13.47 -8.38 -4.87
N ARG A 96 14.70 -8.21 -4.36
CA ARG A 96 15.37 -9.27 -3.60
C ARG A 96 14.81 -9.33 -2.19
N PHE A 97 14.19 -10.44 -1.84
CA PHE A 97 13.71 -10.68 -0.48
C PHE A 97 14.88 -11.03 0.44
N ARG A 98 15.00 -10.31 1.55
CA ARG A 98 15.94 -10.58 2.65
C ARG A 98 15.18 -10.56 3.97
N ARG A 99 15.68 -11.25 5.00
CA ARG A 99 15.10 -11.15 6.34
C ARG A 99 15.09 -9.69 6.79
N GLY A 100 13.98 -9.25 7.38
CA GLY A 100 13.73 -7.85 7.74
C GLY A 100 13.34 -6.93 6.59
N ALA A 101 13.24 -7.43 5.35
CA ALA A 101 12.69 -6.64 4.25
C ALA A 101 11.22 -6.34 4.51
N ILE A 102 10.81 -5.12 4.20
CA ILE A 102 9.44 -4.65 4.36
C ILE A 102 8.74 -4.82 3.03
N VAL A 103 7.52 -5.31 3.08
CA VAL A 103 6.81 -5.76 1.89
C VAL A 103 5.34 -5.37 1.96
N ILE A 104 4.74 -5.24 0.77
CA ILE A 104 3.29 -5.39 0.61
C ILE A 104 2.99 -6.77 0.05
N ALA A 105 1.90 -7.39 0.49
CA ALA A 105 1.50 -8.69 0.01
C ALA A 105 -0.02 -8.90 0.09
N GLY A 106 -0.52 -9.79 -0.76
CA GLY A 106 -1.95 -10.10 -0.79
C GLY A 106 -2.36 -11.14 0.26
N TYR A 107 -3.34 -10.83 1.10
CA TYR A 107 -4.02 -11.79 1.98
C TYR A 107 -5.53 -11.54 1.96
N ARG A 108 -6.32 -12.62 1.86
CA ARG A 108 -7.79 -12.54 1.71
C ARG A 108 -8.22 -11.48 0.68
N ASP A 109 -7.52 -11.50 -0.46
CA ASP A 109 -7.72 -10.60 -1.60
C ASP A 109 -7.53 -9.10 -1.33
N GLN A 110 -6.85 -8.73 -0.24
CA GLN A 110 -6.53 -7.35 0.12
C GLN A 110 -5.02 -7.13 0.18
N LEU A 111 -4.60 -5.89 -0.05
CA LEU A 111 -3.22 -5.45 0.19
C LEU A 111 -2.98 -5.35 1.70
N HIS A 112 -1.94 -6.04 2.17
CA HIS A 112 -1.46 -5.98 3.53
C HIS A 112 0.03 -5.71 3.58
N HIS A 113 0.51 -5.20 4.72
CA HIS A 113 1.92 -4.94 4.93
C HIS A 113 2.54 -5.98 5.86
N GLY A 114 3.82 -6.22 5.67
CA GLY A 114 4.52 -7.15 6.54
C GLY A 114 6.03 -7.05 6.46
N VAL A 115 6.65 -7.90 7.27
CA VAL A 115 8.10 -8.07 7.32
C VAL A 115 8.45 -9.49 6.93
N VAL A 116 9.47 -9.63 6.09
CA VAL A 116 10.02 -10.94 5.72
C VAL A 116 10.76 -11.54 6.92
N THR A 117 10.22 -12.61 7.50
CA THR A 117 10.82 -13.32 8.64
C THR A 117 11.74 -14.44 8.20
N GLY A 118 11.58 -14.94 6.96
CA GLY A 118 12.39 -16.03 6.43
C GLY A 118 12.17 -16.30 4.95
N LEU A 119 13.02 -17.15 4.39
CA LEU A 119 12.95 -17.65 3.02
C LEU A 119 12.97 -19.18 3.10
N ARG A 120 12.04 -19.85 2.42
CA ARG A 120 11.88 -21.32 2.42
C ARG A 120 11.62 -21.79 0.99
N ARG A 121 12.64 -22.34 0.33
CA ARG A 121 12.59 -22.79 -1.08
C ARG A 121 12.07 -21.66 -1.99
N ASP A 122 10.91 -21.88 -2.60
CA ASP A 122 10.18 -21.04 -3.57
C ASP A 122 9.25 -20.01 -2.93
N ARG A 123 9.27 -19.90 -1.60
CA ARG A 123 8.34 -19.06 -0.84
C ARG A 123 9.04 -18.14 0.14
N VAL A 124 8.44 -16.98 0.31
CA VAL A 124 8.81 -15.98 1.31
C VAL A 124 7.90 -16.15 2.52
N MET A 125 8.47 -16.19 3.72
CA MET A 125 7.72 -16.14 4.97
C MET A 125 7.54 -14.67 5.36
N VAL A 126 6.30 -14.24 5.46
CA VAL A 126 5.93 -12.86 5.79
C VAL A 126 5.07 -12.88 7.05
N GLN A 127 5.41 -12.02 8.00
CA GLN A 127 4.53 -11.74 9.13
C GLN A 127 3.84 -10.40 8.89
N TYR A 128 2.51 -10.41 8.87
CA TYR A 128 1.71 -9.22 8.66
C TYR A 128 1.76 -8.30 9.88
N THR A 129 1.97 -7.02 9.63
CA THR A 129 2.15 -6.01 10.67
C THR A 129 0.82 -5.32 11.00
N ASP A 130 -0.02 -5.13 9.99
CA ASP A 130 -1.33 -4.48 10.04
C ASP A 130 -2.48 -5.38 10.55
N LEU A 131 -2.34 -6.70 10.44
CA LEU A 131 -3.34 -7.68 10.89
C LEU A 131 -3.14 -8.21 12.31
N GLY A 132 -2.02 -7.86 12.94
CA GLY A 132 -1.66 -8.29 14.30
C GLY A 132 -1.10 -9.71 14.40
N PHE A 133 -0.54 -10.03 15.57
CA PHE A 133 0.34 -11.18 15.78
C PHE A 133 -0.32 -12.57 15.71
N ARG A 134 -1.65 -12.68 15.82
CA ARG A 134 -2.36 -13.97 15.90
C ARG A 134 -2.27 -14.81 14.62
N LEU A 135 -1.92 -14.20 13.49
CA LEU A 135 -1.81 -14.91 12.21
C LEU A 135 -0.49 -15.67 12.03
N GLY A 136 0.54 -15.37 12.82
CA GLY A 136 1.86 -15.97 12.67
C GLY A 136 2.52 -15.70 11.30
N ASP A 137 3.52 -16.51 10.97
CA ASP A 137 4.24 -16.43 9.68
C ASP A 137 3.39 -17.02 8.54
N GLN A 138 3.20 -16.26 7.47
CA GLN A 138 2.46 -16.64 6.27
C GLN A 138 3.42 -16.95 5.11
N ARG A 139 3.15 -18.04 4.38
CA ARG A 139 4.02 -18.53 3.30
C ARG A 139 3.47 -18.13 1.95
N LEU A 140 4.18 -17.27 1.22
CA LEU A 140 3.69 -16.65 -0.01
C LEU A 140 4.61 -16.90 -1.21
N ALA A 141 4.03 -17.00 -2.41
CA ALA A 141 4.79 -16.99 -3.66
C ALA A 141 5.32 -15.58 -3.93
N HIS A 142 6.44 -15.50 -4.65
CA HIS A 142 7.15 -14.25 -4.93
C HIS A 142 6.29 -13.23 -5.70
N ASP A 143 5.42 -13.70 -6.60
CA ASP A 143 4.54 -12.89 -7.43
C ASP A 143 3.40 -12.21 -6.66
N ARG A 144 3.17 -12.60 -5.40
CA ARG A 144 2.16 -12.00 -4.51
C ARG A 144 2.73 -10.93 -3.58
N ILE A 145 4.01 -10.58 -3.74
CA ILE A 145 4.75 -9.76 -2.79
C ILE A 145 5.53 -8.69 -3.55
N GLY A 146 5.44 -7.44 -3.09
CA GLY A 146 6.29 -6.34 -3.53
C GLY A 146 7.25 -5.92 -2.42
N VAL A 147 8.51 -5.61 -2.77
CA VAL A 147 9.48 -5.08 -1.81
C VAL A 147 9.33 -3.56 -1.71
N LEU A 148 9.33 -3.04 -0.48
CA LEU A 148 9.40 -1.62 -0.20
C LEU A 148 10.85 -1.23 0.14
N SER A 149 11.36 -0.21 -0.55
CA SER A 149 12.73 0.32 -0.37
C SER A 149 12.84 1.34 0.76
N GLY A 150 11.70 1.85 1.25
CA GLY A 150 11.64 2.98 2.16
C GLY A 150 11.54 4.31 1.39
N GLY A 151 10.95 5.33 2.03
CA GLY A 151 10.58 6.57 1.35
C GLY A 151 9.08 6.68 1.09
N LEU A 152 8.68 7.68 0.31
CA LEU A 152 7.30 7.86 -0.13
C LEU A 152 7.14 7.17 -1.48
N GLU A 153 6.47 6.00 -1.48
CA GLU A 153 6.24 5.21 -2.68
C GLU A 153 4.85 4.55 -2.66
N PRO A 154 4.23 4.28 -3.83
CA PRO A 154 2.99 3.53 -3.93
C PRO A 154 3.02 2.21 -3.14
N GLY A 155 2.01 2.00 -2.31
CA GLY A 155 1.89 0.85 -1.43
C GLY A 155 2.60 0.99 -0.09
N ALA A 156 3.47 1.98 0.14
CA ALA A 156 4.09 2.19 1.44
C ALA A 156 3.12 2.84 2.45
N TYR A 157 3.45 2.72 3.73
CA TYR A 157 2.81 3.52 4.78
C TYR A 157 3.57 4.84 4.99
N ALA A 158 2.86 5.85 5.47
CA ALA A 158 3.43 7.11 5.91
C ALA A 158 2.71 7.61 7.17
N ALA A 159 3.33 8.57 7.84
CA ALA A 159 2.69 9.38 8.87
C ALA A 159 2.32 10.75 8.27
N TYR A 160 1.03 11.06 8.25
CA TYR A 160 0.49 12.35 7.84
C TYR A 160 0.38 13.27 9.05
N ARG A 161 1.03 14.44 9.00
CA ARG A 161 0.93 15.47 10.04
C ARG A 161 -0.35 16.28 9.86
N ALA A 162 -1.35 15.97 10.68
CA ALA A 162 -2.62 16.68 10.79
C ALA A 162 -2.58 17.54 12.06
N ASP A 163 -2.34 18.84 11.90
CA ASP A 163 -2.18 19.79 13.01
C ASP A 163 -1.09 19.35 14.01
N GLN A 164 -1.48 18.95 15.22
CA GLN A 164 -0.59 18.49 16.29
C GLN A 164 -0.49 16.96 16.40
N GLU A 165 -1.17 16.23 15.51
CA GLU A 165 -1.22 14.77 15.52
C GLU A 165 -0.64 14.16 14.25
N TYR A 166 -0.20 12.92 14.37
CA TYR A 166 0.23 12.11 13.24
C TYR A 166 -0.78 11.00 13.00
N ARG A 167 -1.26 10.89 11.76
CA ARG A 167 -2.13 9.82 11.28
C ARG A 167 -1.36 8.82 10.43
N HIS A 168 -1.66 7.54 10.60
CA HIS A 168 -1.07 6.48 9.79
C HIS A 168 -1.90 6.30 8.51
N VAL A 169 -1.24 6.40 7.35
CA VAL A 169 -1.91 6.40 6.03
C VAL A 169 -1.17 5.51 5.04
N GLN A 170 -1.92 4.78 4.21
CA GLN A 170 -1.38 4.01 3.09
C GLN A 170 -1.30 4.90 1.84
N LEU A 171 -0.15 4.94 1.20
CA LEU A 171 0.07 5.68 -0.04
C LEU A 171 -0.37 4.86 -1.24
N VAL A 172 -1.17 5.44 -2.15
CA VAL A 172 -1.61 4.79 -3.39
C VAL A 172 -0.80 5.28 -4.57
N SER A 173 -0.78 6.60 -4.78
CA SER A 173 -0.03 7.21 -5.89
C SER A 173 0.28 8.68 -5.61
N SER A 174 1.28 9.20 -6.31
CA SER A 174 1.66 10.60 -6.30
C SER A 174 1.41 11.23 -7.66
N GLY A 175 1.01 12.50 -7.68
CA GLY A 175 0.89 13.30 -8.91
C GLY A 175 1.31 14.75 -8.68
N ARG A 176 1.46 15.51 -9.77
CA ARG A 176 1.72 16.96 -9.73
C ARG A 176 0.41 17.70 -9.87
N HIS A 177 -0.04 18.34 -8.80
CA HIS A 177 -1.24 19.19 -8.83
C HIS A 177 -0.97 20.46 -9.67
N PRO A 178 -2.00 21.11 -10.27
CA PRO A 178 -1.80 22.29 -11.12
C PRO A 178 -1.06 23.47 -10.48
N ASP A 179 -1.04 23.55 -9.15
CA ASP A 179 -0.26 24.54 -8.38
C ASP A 179 1.24 24.16 -8.23
N GLY A 180 1.68 23.10 -8.89
CA GLY A 180 3.07 22.63 -8.92
C GLY A 180 3.47 21.70 -7.78
N LYS A 181 2.60 21.52 -6.78
CA LYS A 181 2.90 20.68 -5.60
C LYS A 181 2.78 19.20 -5.92
N THR A 182 3.59 18.38 -5.23
CA THR A 182 3.40 16.93 -5.26
C THR A 182 2.31 16.57 -4.25
N VAL A 183 1.26 15.92 -4.74
CA VAL A 183 0.14 15.45 -3.92
C VAL A 183 0.02 13.94 -4.01
N TRP A 184 -0.38 13.34 -2.90
CA TRP A 184 -0.56 11.90 -2.76
C TRP A 184 -2.03 11.55 -2.58
N LEU A 185 -2.51 10.58 -3.37
CA LEU A 185 -3.70 9.82 -3.02
C LEU A 185 -3.33 8.86 -1.89
N ALA A 186 -3.95 9.03 -0.74
CA ALA A 186 -3.72 8.21 0.44
C ALA A 186 -5.03 7.66 1.00
N ILE A 187 -4.92 6.51 1.67
CA ILE A 187 -6.00 5.81 2.35
C ILE A 187 -5.72 5.86 3.86
N GLU A 188 -6.59 6.53 4.61
CA GLU A 188 -6.56 6.55 6.08
C GLU A 188 -7.18 5.27 6.67
N HIS A 189 -7.27 5.24 8.00
CA HIS A 189 -8.02 4.23 8.72
C HIS A 189 -9.48 4.16 8.23
N GLU A 190 -10.04 2.93 8.26
CA GLU A 190 -11.38 2.62 7.72
C GLU A 190 -11.52 2.86 6.20
N GLY A 191 -10.41 3.03 5.50
CA GLY A 191 -10.37 3.16 4.06
C GLY A 191 -10.57 4.59 3.55
N GLN A 192 -10.76 5.59 4.41
CA GLN A 192 -11.09 6.94 3.96
C GLN A 192 -10.03 7.52 3.03
N ILE A 193 -10.45 8.01 1.87
CA ILE A 193 -9.56 8.53 0.83
C ILE A 193 -9.29 10.02 1.06
N ARG A 194 -8.02 10.41 0.95
CA ARG A 194 -7.58 11.81 1.03
C ARG A 194 -6.53 12.13 -0.04
N LEU A 195 -6.50 13.39 -0.46
CA LEU A 195 -5.34 13.99 -1.14
C LEU A 195 -4.48 14.74 -0.13
N ILE A 196 -3.19 14.41 -0.04
CA ILE A 196 -2.26 14.94 0.96
C ILE A 196 -1.06 15.58 0.25
N ASP A 197 -0.66 16.78 0.65
CA ASP A 197 0.59 17.39 0.20
C ASP A 197 1.78 16.56 0.71
N GLU A 198 2.71 16.24 -0.18
CA GLU A 198 3.92 15.51 0.17
C GLU A 198 4.68 16.15 1.35
N ALA A 199 4.67 17.48 1.47
CA ALA A 199 5.33 18.21 2.55
C ALA A 199 4.73 17.91 3.95
N GLN A 200 3.54 17.33 4.02
CA GLN A 200 2.88 16.91 5.27
C GLN A 200 3.14 15.44 5.62
N LEU A 201 3.84 14.70 4.75
CA LEU A 201 4.09 13.27 4.92
C LEU A 201 5.49 13.01 5.49
N VAL A 202 5.52 12.01 6.37
CA VAL A 202 6.74 11.39 6.87
C VAL A 202 6.76 9.94 6.40
N SER A 203 7.78 9.56 5.64
CA SER A 203 7.93 8.20 5.13
C SER A 203 8.15 7.16 6.24
N LEU A 204 7.51 5.99 6.07
CA LEU A 204 7.70 4.79 6.88
C LEU A 204 7.94 3.60 5.94
N PRO A 205 8.97 2.77 6.16
CA PRO A 205 9.99 2.84 7.20
C PRO A 205 10.98 4.00 7.03
N ARG A 206 11.61 4.40 8.14
CA ARG A 206 12.77 5.30 8.10
C ARG A 206 14.08 4.51 7.98
N PRO A 207 14.93 4.74 6.95
CA PRO A 207 16.12 3.93 6.64
C PRO A 207 17.18 3.72 7.73
N ARG A 208 17.09 4.41 8.88
CA ARG A 208 18.06 4.33 9.99
C ARG A 208 17.40 4.17 11.36
N PHE A 209 16.09 3.93 11.39
CA PHE A 209 15.39 3.82 12.66
C PHE A 209 15.51 2.41 13.24
N ASN A 210 16.21 2.30 14.37
CA ASN A 210 16.41 1.05 15.11
C ASN A 210 16.29 1.33 16.61
N PRO A 211 15.06 1.47 17.14
CA PRO A 211 14.84 1.83 18.54
C PRO A 211 15.24 0.67 19.47
N ARG A 212 15.87 1.00 20.60
CA ARG A 212 16.24 0.02 21.63
C ARG A 212 15.04 -0.27 22.56
N PRO A 213 14.98 -1.44 23.19
CA PRO A 213 14.07 -1.67 24.32
C PRO A 213 14.15 -0.55 25.36
N GLY A 214 13.00 -0.13 25.88
CA GLY A 214 12.84 1.03 26.77
C GLY A 214 12.64 2.37 26.04
N SER A 215 12.90 2.46 24.73
CA SER A 215 12.74 3.71 23.98
C SER A 215 11.26 4.09 23.83
N THR A 216 10.96 5.39 23.95
CA THR A 216 9.65 5.95 23.60
C THR A 216 9.57 6.21 22.10
N VAL A 217 8.47 5.78 21.49
CA VAL A 217 8.19 5.84 20.05
C VAL A 217 6.75 6.26 19.81
N LEU A 218 6.43 6.64 18.58
CA LEU A 218 5.04 6.66 18.09
C LEU A 218 4.78 5.37 17.32
N ALA A 219 3.66 4.69 17.62
CA ALA A 219 3.25 3.45 16.98
C ALA A 219 1.81 3.58 16.44
N ALA A 220 1.55 2.99 15.27
CA ALA A 220 0.25 3.02 14.64
C ALA A 220 -0.80 2.28 15.50
N TRP A 221 -1.95 2.91 15.72
CA TRP A 221 -3.10 2.34 16.40
C TRP A 221 -4.39 3.05 15.98
N ARG A 222 -5.34 2.31 15.38
CA ARG A 222 -6.65 2.85 14.95
C ARG A 222 -6.53 4.16 14.14
N GLY A 223 -5.58 4.18 13.20
CA GLY A 223 -5.34 5.33 12.33
C GLY A 223 -4.48 6.45 12.91
N ALA A 224 -4.20 6.46 14.22
CA ALA A 224 -3.33 7.45 14.84
C ALA A 224 -1.94 6.87 15.12
N MET A 225 -0.93 7.74 15.19
CA MET A 225 0.40 7.41 15.69
C MET A 225 0.46 7.78 17.17
N VAL A 226 0.37 6.78 18.05
CA VAL A 226 0.25 6.99 19.51
C VAL A 226 1.56 6.70 20.23
N ARG A 227 1.83 7.40 21.33
CA ARG A 227 3.01 7.13 22.16
C ARG A 227 2.99 5.70 22.71
N ALA A 228 4.13 5.02 22.62
CA ALA A 228 4.36 3.68 23.15
C ALA A 228 5.82 3.50 23.57
N THR A 229 6.10 2.45 24.35
CA THR A 229 7.44 2.06 24.76
C THR A 229 7.81 0.74 24.10
N VAL A 230 8.98 0.67 23.47
CA VAL A 230 9.52 -0.58 22.93
C VAL A 230 9.85 -1.53 24.09
N ARG A 231 9.31 -2.74 24.07
CA ARG A 231 9.55 -3.78 25.08
C ARG A 231 10.62 -4.75 24.62
N GLU A 232 10.49 -5.22 23.39
CA GLU A 232 11.34 -6.28 22.85
C GLU A 232 11.51 -6.13 21.33
N LEU A 233 12.64 -6.65 20.83
CA LEU A 233 12.93 -6.85 19.42
C LEU A 233 12.89 -8.37 19.16
N GLU A 234 11.80 -8.89 18.61
CA GLU A 234 11.65 -10.35 18.43
C GLU A 234 12.56 -10.88 17.30
N ARG A 235 12.53 -10.19 16.16
CA ARG A 235 13.21 -10.57 14.91
C ARG A 235 13.59 -9.28 14.15
N PRO A 236 14.52 -9.34 13.17
CA PRO A 236 14.89 -8.14 12.41
C PRO A 236 13.66 -7.42 11.83
N GLY A 237 13.40 -6.21 12.33
CA GLY A 237 12.31 -5.35 11.90
C GLY A 237 10.97 -5.50 12.64
N LEU A 238 10.83 -6.44 13.58
CA LEU A 238 9.59 -6.59 14.36
C LEU A 238 9.79 -6.18 15.82
N TYR A 239 8.92 -5.30 16.30
CA TYR A 239 9.02 -4.70 17.63
C TYR A 239 7.75 -4.98 18.43
N THR A 240 7.92 -5.42 19.66
CA THR A 240 6.81 -5.47 20.62
C THR A 240 6.76 -4.15 21.37
N VAL A 241 5.66 -3.41 21.24
CA VAL A 241 5.47 -2.10 21.88
C VAL A 241 4.32 -2.15 22.89
N LYS A 242 4.47 -1.43 24.00
CA LYS A 242 3.43 -1.28 25.03
C LYS A 242 3.02 0.18 25.14
N ARG A 243 1.72 0.44 25.02
CA ARG A 243 1.13 1.77 25.19
C ARG A 243 0.96 2.10 26.69
N PRO A 244 0.86 3.40 27.07
CA PRO A 244 0.72 3.80 28.47
C PRO A 244 -0.55 3.30 29.18
N ARG A 245 -1.69 3.22 28.47
CA ARG A 245 -2.95 2.70 29.04
C ARG A 245 -2.96 1.16 29.01
N ALA A 246 -3.58 0.54 30.01
CA ALA A 246 -3.67 -0.92 30.15
C ALA A 246 -4.24 -1.56 28.87
N GLY A 247 -3.41 -2.38 28.23
CA GLY A 247 -3.73 -3.09 27.00
C GLY A 247 -2.63 -4.10 26.69
N ALA A 248 -2.97 -5.10 25.88
CA ALA A 248 -1.98 -6.06 25.41
C ALA A 248 -0.88 -5.35 24.62
N PRO A 249 0.39 -5.79 24.75
CA PRO A 249 1.45 -5.37 23.84
C PRO A 249 1.05 -5.62 22.37
N LEU A 250 1.57 -4.76 21.49
CA LEU A 250 1.34 -4.85 20.06
C LEU A 250 2.64 -5.21 19.37
N LEU A 251 2.59 -6.19 18.46
CA LEU A 251 3.69 -6.44 17.53
C LEU A 251 3.53 -5.47 16.35
N VAL A 252 4.58 -4.70 16.06
CA VAL A 252 4.58 -3.71 14.99
C VAL A 252 5.81 -3.85 14.10
N GLY A 253 5.65 -3.53 12.81
CA GLY A 253 6.75 -3.44 11.86
C GLY A 253 7.33 -2.04 11.74
N PRO A 254 8.40 -1.85 10.96
CA PRO A 254 9.08 -0.56 10.79
C PRO A 254 8.23 0.46 10.01
N ASP A 255 7.20 -0.01 9.31
CA ASP A 255 6.18 0.73 8.57
C ASP A 255 5.04 1.24 9.47
N MET A 256 5.04 0.87 10.76
CA MET A 256 4.02 1.23 11.75
C MET A 256 4.59 1.94 12.98
N ILE A 257 5.85 2.37 12.94
CA ILE A 257 6.57 2.92 14.10
C ILE A 257 7.53 4.02 13.66
N MET A 258 7.66 5.07 14.47
CA MET A 258 8.59 6.18 14.23
C MET A 258 9.12 6.77 15.55
N PRO A 259 10.25 7.50 15.53
CA PRO A 259 10.71 8.22 16.73
C PRO A 259 9.72 9.31 17.15
N VAL A 260 9.73 9.66 18.44
CA VAL A 260 9.10 10.90 18.91
C VAL A 260 9.93 12.06 18.38
N THR A 261 9.32 12.95 17.60
CA THR A 261 9.91 14.23 17.15
C THR A 261 9.79 15.29 18.22
#